data_AF-A0A8J4XZK4-F1
#
_entry.id   AF-A0A8J4XZK4-F1
#
_cell.length_a   1.000
_cell.length_b   1.000
_cell.length_c   1.000
_cell.angle_alpha   90.00
_cell.angle_beta   90.00
_cell.angle_gamma   90.00
#
_symmetry.space_group_name_H-M   'P 1'
#
loop_
_entity.id
_entity.type
_entity.pdbx_description
1 polymer ?
#
loop_
_entity_poly.entity_id
_entity_poly.type
_entity_poly.pdbx_seq_one_letter_code
_entity_poly.pdbx_strand_id
1 'polypeptide(L)'
;MQRLISRKIRLKSVFLHVPALQWIVVEDAPKKSQMVSNFLETSGLTHTHLHQATPQEWKLTDADPRWRKPRGVLQRNSGIRWLRRKFTGVVNPRGVVYFADDDNTYSLELFQEMRDTHKVSVWPVALVGGVLVERPLVGHKGQVSGWLAGWKPDRTFALDMAGFAVNLSLLLNKSDAEFSIKVPRGFQETRFLEQLVMREELEPKADLCTKVYVWHTRTEQPDLKDEERLKRVGKRTDEGIEV
;
A
#
# COMPACT_ATOMS: atom_id res chain seq x y z
N MET A 1 1.55 -18.74 -3.62
CA MET A 1 1.29 -18.75 -2.16
C MET A 1 2.58 -18.44 -1.40
N GLN A 2 3.68 -19.15 -1.66
CA GLN A 2 4.98 -18.98 -0.99
C GLN A 2 5.57 -17.54 -1.04
N ARG A 3 5.42 -16.85 -2.18
CA ARG A 3 5.84 -15.44 -2.35
C ARG A 3 5.18 -14.45 -1.36
N LEU A 4 4.05 -14.82 -0.76
CA LEU A 4 3.29 -13.95 0.14
C LEU A 4 3.90 -13.89 1.54
N ILE A 5 4.58 -14.94 2.01
CA ILE A 5 5.13 -14.99 3.38
C ILE A 5 6.41 -14.17 3.49
N SER A 6 7.39 -14.38 2.61
CA SER A 6 8.69 -13.69 2.69
C SER A 6 8.56 -12.17 2.70
N ARG A 7 7.66 -11.63 1.86
CA ARG A 7 7.29 -10.21 1.84
C ARG A 7 6.74 -9.73 3.18
N LYS A 8 5.83 -10.49 3.78
CA LYS A 8 5.23 -10.18 5.07
C LYS A 8 6.24 -10.29 6.22
N ILE A 9 7.17 -11.24 6.18
CA ILE A 9 8.27 -11.36 7.15
C ILE A 9 9.12 -10.08 7.16
N ARG A 10 9.48 -9.56 5.98
CA ARG A 10 10.25 -8.31 5.87
C ARG A 10 9.49 -7.13 6.46
N LEU A 11 8.19 -7.01 6.15
CA LEU A 11 7.36 -5.94 6.72
C LEU A 11 7.20 -6.07 8.24
N LYS A 12 6.95 -7.28 8.74
CA LYS A 12 6.90 -7.56 10.19
C LYS A 12 8.15 -7.04 10.88
N SER A 13 9.32 -7.30 10.33
CA SER A 13 10.60 -6.89 10.91
C SER A 13 10.71 -5.38 11.09
N VAL A 14 10.18 -4.60 10.14
CA VAL A 14 10.12 -3.12 10.26
C VAL A 14 9.02 -2.70 11.25
N PHE A 15 7.82 -3.26 11.12
CA PHE A 15 6.65 -2.83 11.88
C PHE A 15 6.76 -3.09 13.39
N LEU A 16 7.56 -4.09 13.80
CA LEU A 16 7.84 -4.35 15.21
C LEU A 16 8.54 -3.18 15.91
N HIS A 17 9.24 -2.34 15.15
CA HIS A 17 9.90 -1.13 15.67
C HIS A 17 9.03 0.12 15.59
N VAL A 18 7.80 0.01 15.07
CA VAL A 18 6.89 1.15 14.89
C VAL A 18 5.86 1.14 16.04
N PRO A 19 5.99 2.03 17.05
CA PRO A 19 5.03 2.07 18.15
C PRO A 19 3.63 2.47 17.67
N ALA A 20 2.60 2.04 18.39
CA ALA A 20 1.19 2.38 18.12
C ALA A 20 0.75 2.10 16.66
N LEU A 21 1.22 0.99 16.08
CA LEU A 21 0.84 0.54 14.74
C LEU A 21 -0.27 -0.52 14.82
N GLN A 22 -1.34 -0.33 14.05
CA GLN A 22 -2.38 -1.32 13.80
C GLN A 22 -2.24 -1.85 12.37
N TRP A 23 -1.77 -3.08 12.21
CA TRP A 23 -1.58 -3.67 10.88
C TRP A 23 -2.89 -4.27 10.34
N ILE A 24 -3.45 -3.71 9.28
CA ILE A 24 -4.64 -4.26 8.62
C ILE A 24 -4.20 -5.05 7.39
N VAL A 25 -4.27 -6.38 7.46
CA VAL A 25 -3.92 -7.26 6.36
C VAL A 25 -5.19 -7.76 5.68
N VAL A 26 -5.32 -7.48 4.39
CA VAL A 26 -6.46 -7.90 3.58
C VAL A 26 -6.01 -8.83 2.47
N GLU A 27 -6.34 -10.12 2.59
CA GLU A 27 -5.99 -11.10 1.57
C GLU A 27 -6.87 -10.98 0.32
N ASP A 28 -6.26 -11.09 -0.87
CA ASP A 28 -7.00 -11.31 -2.12
C ASP A 28 -7.42 -12.79 -2.23
N ALA A 29 -8.38 -13.17 -1.39
CA ALA A 29 -8.88 -14.52 -1.27
C ALA A 29 -10.36 -14.54 -0.86
N PRO A 30 -11.11 -15.61 -1.21
CA PRO A 30 -12.51 -15.76 -0.80
C PRO A 30 -12.66 -16.04 0.70
N LYS A 31 -11.59 -16.50 1.37
CA LYS A 31 -11.52 -16.73 2.81
C LYS A 31 -10.10 -16.45 3.31
N LYS A 32 -9.96 -16.26 4.61
CA LYS A 32 -8.66 -16.16 5.30
C LYS A 32 -7.88 -17.47 5.14
N SER A 33 -6.60 -17.39 4.81
CA SER A 33 -5.72 -18.55 4.77
C SER A 33 -5.14 -18.85 6.15
N GLN A 34 -5.01 -20.13 6.50
CA GLN A 34 -4.42 -20.54 7.79
C GLN A 34 -2.98 -20.04 7.92
N MET A 35 -2.24 -20.05 6.81
CA MET A 35 -0.90 -19.52 6.68
C MET A 35 -0.79 -18.06 7.13
N VAL A 36 -1.63 -17.16 6.59
CA VAL A 36 -1.60 -15.74 6.98
C VAL A 36 -2.13 -15.55 8.40
N SER A 37 -3.14 -16.32 8.82
CA SER A 37 -3.63 -16.30 10.22
C SER A 37 -2.49 -16.64 11.21
N ASN A 38 -1.83 -17.79 11.02
CA ASN A 38 -0.73 -18.25 11.88
C ASN A 38 0.42 -17.24 11.89
N PHE A 39 0.77 -16.69 10.73
CA PHE A 39 1.82 -15.67 10.62
C PHE A 39 1.48 -14.42 11.44
N LEU A 40 0.24 -13.94 11.39
CA LEU A 40 -0.19 -12.76 12.13
C LEU A 40 -0.32 -13.02 13.64
N GLU A 41 -0.85 -14.18 14.02
CA GLU A 41 -0.93 -14.62 15.43
C GLU A 41 0.45 -14.69 16.10
N THR A 42 1.46 -15.18 15.37
CA THR A 42 2.85 -15.27 15.84
C THR A 42 3.69 -14.03 15.52
N SER A 43 3.09 -12.97 14.98
CA SER A 43 3.84 -11.78 14.55
C SER A 43 4.30 -10.90 15.71
N GLY A 44 3.57 -10.90 16.84
CA GLY A 44 3.75 -9.94 17.93
C GLY A 44 3.19 -8.53 17.62
N LEU A 45 2.57 -8.33 16.45
CA LEU A 45 1.98 -7.04 16.05
C LEU A 45 0.50 -6.99 16.37
N THR A 46 0.02 -5.82 16.80
CA THR A 46 -1.43 -5.55 16.80
C THR A 46 -1.92 -5.54 15.37
N HIS A 47 -2.83 -6.45 15.04
CA HIS A 47 -3.27 -6.66 13.66
C HIS A 47 -4.78 -6.87 13.54
N THR A 48 -5.26 -6.76 12.30
CA THR A 48 -6.62 -7.13 11.90
C THR A 48 -6.49 -7.86 10.60
N HIS A 49 -7.00 -9.09 10.58
CA HIS A 49 -6.98 -9.94 9.40
C HIS A 49 -8.34 -9.91 8.70
N LEU A 50 -8.35 -9.48 7.45
CA LEU A 50 -9.52 -9.42 6.57
C LEU A 50 -9.22 -10.20 5.28
N HIS A 51 -10.25 -10.42 4.48
CA HIS A 51 -10.12 -10.98 3.13
C HIS A 51 -11.13 -10.31 2.21
N GLN A 52 -10.78 -10.23 0.93
CA GLN A 52 -11.66 -9.74 -0.13
C GLN A 52 -11.14 -10.29 -1.45
N ALA A 53 -11.89 -11.20 -2.09
CA ALA A 53 -11.51 -11.71 -3.40
C ALA A 53 -11.69 -10.64 -4.48
N THR A 54 -10.69 -10.49 -5.35
CA THR A 54 -10.81 -9.81 -6.63
C THR A 54 -11.57 -10.70 -7.60
N PRO A 55 -12.62 -10.21 -8.28
CA PRO A 55 -13.32 -10.96 -9.33
C PRO A 55 -12.38 -11.42 -10.44
N GLN A 56 -12.66 -12.58 -11.06
CA GLN A 56 -11.74 -13.24 -12.00
C GLN A 56 -11.44 -12.38 -13.23
N GLU A 57 -12.43 -11.63 -13.71
CA GLU A 57 -12.33 -10.68 -14.81
C GLU A 57 -11.38 -9.51 -14.50
N TRP A 58 -11.08 -9.25 -13.22
CA TRP A 58 -10.14 -8.23 -12.77
C TRP A 58 -8.79 -8.79 -12.30
N LYS A 59 -8.62 -10.13 -12.28
CA LYS A 59 -7.32 -10.74 -12.01
C LYS A 59 -6.40 -10.61 -13.22
N LEU A 60 -5.11 -10.43 -12.94
CA LEU A 60 -4.04 -10.56 -13.91
C LEU A 60 -3.67 -12.03 -14.05
N THR A 61 -3.39 -12.46 -15.27
CA THR A 61 -2.69 -13.71 -15.56
C THR A 61 -1.19 -13.48 -15.56
N ASP A 62 -0.38 -14.55 -15.46
CA ASP A 62 1.09 -14.42 -15.48
C ASP A 62 1.63 -13.85 -16.81
N ALA A 63 0.85 -13.96 -17.88
CA ALA A 63 1.15 -13.36 -19.19
C ALA A 63 0.77 -11.87 -19.27
N ASP A 64 -0.05 -11.36 -18.35
CA ASP A 64 -0.48 -9.96 -18.38
C ASP A 64 0.61 -9.02 -17.85
N PRO A 65 0.88 -7.91 -18.54
CA PRO A 65 1.69 -6.86 -17.96
C PRO A 65 1.07 -6.38 -16.64
N ARG A 66 1.90 -6.27 -15.59
CA ARG A 66 1.44 -5.88 -14.23
C ARG A 66 0.66 -4.56 -14.16
N TRP A 67 0.80 -3.70 -15.15
CA TRP A 67 0.12 -2.41 -15.26
C TRP A 67 -1.26 -2.48 -15.96
N ARG A 68 -1.68 -3.64 -16.46
CA ARG A 68 -2.92 -3.80 -17.25
C ARG A 68 -4.19 -3.60 -16.42
N LYS A 69 -4.19 -4.04 -15.16
CA LYS A 69 -5.34 -3.95 -14.24
C LYS A 69 -4.87 -3.45 -12.87
N PRO A 70 -5.63 -2.57 -12.20
CA PRO A 70 -5.27 -2.10 -10.88
C PRO A 70 -5.36 -3.26 -9.88
N ARG A 71 -4.36 -3.35 -9.00
CA ARG A 71 -4.26 -4.42 -7.98
C ARG A 71 -4.61 -3.86 -6.61
N GLY A 72 -5.17 -4.69 -5.73
CA GLY A 72 -5.40 -4.31 -4.35
C GLY A 72 -6.60 -3.38 -4.11
N VAL A 73 -7.33 -2.96 -5.15
CA VAL A 73 -8.40 -1.94 -5.04
C VAL A 73 -9.47 -2.35 -4.03
N LEU A 74 -10.06 -3.53 -4.23
CA LEU A 74 -11.11 -4.03 -3.34
C LEU A 74 -10.59 -4.31 -1.93
N GLN A 75 -9.33 -4.73 -1.82
CA GLN A 75 -8.67 -5.01 -0.55
C GLN A 75 -8.46 -3.72 0.26
N ARG A 76 -7.96 -2.66 -0.37
CA ARG A 76 -7.85 -1.32 0.24
C ARG A 76 -9.22 -0.80 0.68
N ASN A 77 -10.25 -0.91 -0.18
CA ASN A 77 -11.61 -0.51 0.19
C ASN A 77 -12.18 -1.35 1.34
N SER A 78 -11.89 -2.65 1.41
CA SER A 78 -12.28 -3.47 2.56
C SER A 78 -11.64 -2.99 3.86
N GLY A 79 -10.38 -2.53 3.81
CA GLY A 79 -9.73 -1.86 4.94
C GLY A 79 -10.43 -0.56 5.34
N ILE A 80 -10.74 0.32 4.37
CA ILE A 80 -11.48 1.58 4.60
C ILE A 80 -12.86 1.29 5.23
N ARG A 81 -13.62 0.37 4.65
CA ARG A 81 -14.95 -0.03 5.17
C ARG A 81 -14.85 -0.63 6.57
N TRP A 82 -13.80 -1.39 6.89
CA TRP A 82 -13.57 -1.87 8.24
C TRP A 82 -13.27 -0.75 9.22
N LEU A 83 -12.44 0.24 8.85
CA LEU A 83 -12.18 1.42 9.67
C LEU A 83 -13.47 2.17 9.97
N ARG A 84 -14.30 2.41 8.94
CA ARG A 84 -15.61 3.06 9.11
C ARG A 84 -16.49 2.35 10.12
N ARG A 85 -16.57 1.01 10.05
CA ARG A 85 -17.33 0.21 11.04
C ARG A 85 -16.73 0.22 12.44
N LYS A 86 -15.40 0.12 12.54
CA LYS A 86 -14.68 0.07 13.84
C LYS A 86 -14.82 1.38 14.61
N PHE A 87 -14.84 2.51 13.91
CA PHE A 87 -14.92 3.84 14.50
C PHE A 87 -16.33 4.45 14.42
N THR A 88 -17.36 3.66 14.12
CA THR A 88 -18.76 4.11 14.18
C THR A 88 -19.07 4.66 15.57
N GLY A 89 -19.57 5.90 15.64
CA GLY A 89 -19.92 6.56 16.90
C GLY A 89 -18.72 7.11 17.70
N VAL A 90 -17.48 6.92 17.23
CA VAL A 90 -16.30 7.52 17.86
C VAL A 90 -16.13 8.95 17.36
N VAL A 91 -16.17 9.91 18.27
CA VAL A 91 -15.97 11.34 17.95
C VAL A 91 -14.48 11.64 17.85
N ASN A 92 -14.06 12.19 16.70
CA ASN A 92 -12.68 12.65 16.44
C ASN A 92 -11.58 11.61 16.76
N PRO A 93 -11.62 10.40 16.16
CA PRO A 93 -10.58 9.41 16.38
C PRO A 93 -9.23 9.91 15.85
N ARG A 94 -8.21 9.86 16.71
CA ARG A 94 -6.83 10.19 16.35
C ARG A 94 -6.18 8.99 15.68
N GLY A 95 -5.63 9.22 14.49
CA GLY A 95 -4.91 8.19 13.75
C GLY A 95 -4.63 8.62 12.33
N VAL A 96 -3.76 7.85 11.68
CA VAL A 96 -3.37 8.05 10.27
C VAL A 96 -3.48 6.72 9.55
N VAL A 97 -3.96 6.77 8.32
CA VAL A 97 -4.15 5.62 7.44
C VAL A 97 -3.10 5.70 6.34
N TYR A 98 -2.31 4.63 6.23
CA TYR A 98 -1.27 4.48 5.22
C TYR A 98 -1.48 3.20 4.42
N PHE A 99 -1.45 3.30 3.09
CA PHE A 99 -1.67 2.17 2.18
C PHE A 99 -0.33 1.55 1.76
N ALA A 100 0.14 0.59 2.56
CA ALA A 100 1.43 -0.08 2.33
C ALA A 100 1.29 -1.39 1.53
N ASP A 101 1.75 -1.39 0.28
CA ASP A 101 1.87 -2.60 -0.54
C ASP A 101 2.99 -3.53 -0.01
N ASP A 102 2.85 -4.84 -0.23
CA ASP A 102 3.68 -5.86 0.44
C ASP A 102 5.11 -6.02 -0.10
N ASP A 103 5.39 -5.49 -1.29
CA ASP A 103 6.70 -5.61 -1.96
C ASP A 103 7.57 -4.36 -1.90
N ASN A 104 7.03 -3.24 -1.44
CA ASN A 104 7.77 -2.01 -1.20
C ASN A 104 8.72 -2.14 0.01
N THR A 105 9.66 -1.21 0.11
CA THR A 105 10.63 -1.11 1.22
C THR A 105 10.40 0.20 1.97
N TYR A 106 10.29 0.12 3.29
CA TYR A 106 9.90 1.23 4.16
C TYR A 106 10.97 1.45 5.23
N SER A 107 11.40 2.70 5.42
CA SER A 107 12.25 3.11 6.54
C SER A 107 11.41 3.36 7.80
N LEU A 108 12.06 3.46 8.97
CA LEU A 108 11.36 3.76 10.24
C LEU A 108 10.96 5.23 10.32
N GLU A 109 11.77 6.11 9.73
CA GLU A 109 11.59 7.55 9.62
C GLU A 109 10.27 7.89 8.93
N LEU A 110 9.91 7.14 7.88
CA LEU A 110 8.63 7.26 7.20
C LEU A 110 7.44 7.24 8.17
N PHE A 111 7.44 6.31 9.12
CA PHE A 111 6.35 6.15 10.08
C PHE A 111 6.33 7.26 11.13
N GLN A 112 7.46 7.93 11.37
CA GLN A 112 7.47 9.12 12.23
C GLN A 112 6.93 10.34 11.48
N GLU A 113 7.33 10.53 10.22
CA GLU A 113 6.88 11.63 9.37
C GLU A 113 5.37 11.67 9.14
N MET A 114 4.70 10.50 9.12
CA MET A 114 3.26 10.44 8.88
C MET A 114 2.41 10.51 10.15
N ARG A 115 2.97 10.48 11.36
CA ARG A 115 2.17 10.35 12.61
C ARG A 115 1.31 11.57 12.91
N ASP A 116 1.77 12.73 12.49
CA ASP A 116 1.18 14.04 12.76
C ASP A 116 0.35 14.57 11.57
N THR A 117 0.00 13.73 10.59
CA THR A 117 -0.83 14.13 9.44
C THR A 117 -2.18 14.69 9.88
N HIS A 118 -2.47 15.92 9.47
CA HIS A 118 -3.72 16.62 9.81
C HIS A 118 -4.85 16.37 8.79
N LYS A 119 -4.50 16.34 7.50
CA LYS A 119 -5.36 16.06 6.36
C LYS A 119 -4.75 14.95 5.52
N VAL A 120 -3.77 15.29 4.68
CA VAL A 120 -3.05 14.36 3.80
C VAL A 120 -1.61 14.80 3.69
N SER A 121 -0.70 13.94 4.12
CA SER A 121 0.74 14.14 4.03
C SER A 121 1.31 13.49 2.79
N VAL A 122 2.31 14.10 2.17
CA VAL A 122 2.97 13.59 0.96
C VAL A 122 4.49 13.64 1.05
N TRP A 123 5.16 12.72 0.36
CA TRP A 123 6.63 12.61 0.35
C TRP A 123 7.15 11.97 -0.95
N PRO A 124 8.47 12.07 -1.21
CA PRO A 124 9.12 11.40 -2.33
C PRO A 124 9.05 9.87 -2.24
N VAL A 125 8.92 9.22 -3.39
CA VAL A 125 8.98 7.76 -3.54
C VAL A 125 10.08 7.41 -4.54
N ALA A 126 10.99 6.51 -4.18
CA ALA A 126 12.03 6.06 -5.08
C ALA A 126 11.62 4.86 -5.94
N LEU A 127 12.26 4.74 -7.11
CA LEU A 127 12.13 3.63 -8.06
C LEU A 127 10.71 3.44 -8.59
N VAL A 128 10.01 4.55 -8.82
CA VAL A 128 8.62 4.57 -9.31
C VAL A 128 8.49 5.43 -10.57
N GLY A 129 7.42 5.22 -11.34
CA GLY A 129 7.15 6.00 -12.55
C GLY A 129 8.18 5.87 -13.69
N GLY A 130 9.15 4.96 -13.58
CA GLY A 130 10.27 4.83 -14.53
C GLY A 130 11.41 5.82 -14.27
N VAL A 131 11.46 6.44 -13.09
CA VAL A 131 12.51 7.38 -12.68
C VAL A 131 13.10 6.98 -11.32
N LEU A 132 14.22 7.60 -10.93
CA LEU A 132 14.86 7.33 -9.64
C LEU A 132 13.98 7.75 -8.46
N VAL A 133 13.34 8.92 -8.56
CA VAL A 133 12.47 9.49 -7.52
C VAL A 133 11.34 10.26 -8.20
N GLU A 134 10.09 9.95 -7.85
CA GLU A 134 8.97 10.87 -8.06
C GLU A 134 8.72 11.64 -6.75
N ARG A 135 8.50 12.95 -6.85
CA ARG A 135 8.32 13.79 -5.65
C ARG A 135 7.38 14.98 -5.87
N PRO A 136 6.71 15.46 -4.81
CA PRO A 136 6.08 16.78 -4.82
C PRO A 136 7.12 17.88 -5.06
N LEU A 137 6.76 18.88 -5.84
CA LEU A 137 7.47 20.16 -5.90
C LEU A 137 6.86 21.06 -4.83
N VAL A 138 7.71 21.59 -3.95
CA VAL A 138 7.29 22.43 -2.82
C VAL A 138 7.73 23.87 -3.08
N GLY A 139 6.78 24.79 -3.04
CA GLY A 139 7.03 26.22 -3.21
C GLY A 139 7.62 26.87 -1.95
N HIS A 140 8.02 28.13 -2.07
CA HIS A 140 8.66 28.88 -0.97
C HIS A 140 7.81 29.04 0.29
N LYS A 141 6.48 28.91 0.21
CA LYS A 141 5.58 28.99 1.37
C LYS A 141 5.29 27.61 1.98
N GLY A 142 6.04 26.56 1.60
CA GLY A 142 5.89 25.21 2.12
C GLY A 142 4.70 24.43 1.55
N GLN A 143 4.07 24.92 0.49
CA GLN A 143 2.91 24.30 -0.17
C GLN A 143 3.32 23.51 -1.42
N VAL A 144 2.59 22.43 -1.73
CA VAL A 144 2.79 21.67 -2.96
C VAL A 144 2.36 22.52 -4.17
N SER A 145 3.28 22.78 -5.09
CA SER A 145 3.04 23.56 -6.31
C SER A 145 2.90 22.69 -7.57
N GLY A 146 3.36 21.44 -7.52
CA GLY A 146 3.34 20.51 -8.64
C GLY A 146 4.04 19.20 -8.32
N TRP A 147 4.42 18.47 -9.36
CA TRP A 147 5.00 17.14 -9.24
C TRP A 147 6.20 17.00 -10.17
N LEU A 148 7.28 16.41 -9.66
CA LEU A 148 8.36 15.89 -10.48
C LEU A 148 8.11 14.40 -10.66
N ALA A 149 7.47 14.04 -11.77
CA ALA A 149 7.07 12.68 -12.08
C ALA A 149 7.47 12.32 -13.53
N GLY A 150 7.86 11.07 -13.75
CA GLY A 150 8.27 10.60 -15.08
C GLY A 150 7.07 10.33 -15.99
N TRP A 151 5.96 9.88 -15.40
CA TRP A 151 4.77 9.45 -16.14
C TRP A 151 3.55 10.30 -15.80
N LYS A 152 3.02 11.01 -16.80
CA LYS A 152 1.87 11.93 -16.69
C LYS A 152 1.99 12.87 -15.48
N PRO A 153 2.96 13.80 -15.48
CA PRO A 153 3.16 14.74 -14.39
C PRO A 153 1.98 15.74 -14.21
N ASP A 154 1.19 15.97 -15.26
CA ASP A 154 0.06 16.90 -15.23
C ASP A 154 -1.18 16.39 -14.46
N ARG A 155 -1.11 15.19 -13.87
CA ARG A 155 -2.18 14.69 -12.99
C ARG A 155 -2.29 15.59 -11.75
N THR A 156 -3.52 15.81 -11.28
CA THR A 156 -3.79 16.58 -10.04
C THR A 156 -2.91 16.10 -8.89
N PHE A 157 -2.80 14.78 -8.74
CA PHE A 157 -1.91 14.11 -7.81
C PHE A 157 -1.05 13.10 -8.57
N ALA A 158 0.09 13.55 -9.12
CA ALA A 158 1.08 12.68 -9.76
C ALA A 158 2.05 12.09 -8.73
N LEU A 159 1.54 11.16 -7.93
CA LEU A 159 2.28 10.40 -6.92
C LEU A 159 1.90 8.92 -6.94
N ASP A 160 2.70 8.09 -6.27
CA ASP A 160 2.44 6.67 -6.06
C ASP A 160 1.65 6.40 -4.76
N MET A 161 0.98 5.24 -4.67
CA MET A 161 0.23 4.82 -3.47
C MET A 161 1.06 4.92 -2.18
N ALA A 162 2.36 4.61 -2.23
CA ALA A 162 3.25 4.66 -1.08
C ALA A 162 3.69 6.08 -0.69
N GLY A 163 3.35 7.09 -1.51
CA GLY A 163 3.80 8.48 -1.39
C GLY A 163 2.91 9.38 -0.52
N PHE A 164 1.86 8.86 0.10
CA PHE A 164 0.95 9.66 0.92
C PHE A 164 0.34 8.89 2.09
N ALA A 165 -0.11 9.61 3.11
CA ALA A 165 -0.98 9.09 4.17
C ALA A 165 -2.13 10.06 4.47
N VAL A 166 -3.22 9.52 5.02
CA VAL A 166 -4.48 10.24 5.22
C VAL A 166 -4.85 10.26 6.70
N ASN A 167 -5.24 11.42 7.21
CA ASN A 167 -5.79 11.52 8.55
C ASN A 167 -7.06 10.65 8.70
N LEU A 168 -7.13 9.83 9.76
CA LEU A 168 -8.23 8.91 9.97
C LEU A 168 -9.57 9.64 10.08
N SER A 169 -9.65 10.73 10.85
CA SER A 169 -10.89 11.50 11.00
C SER A 169 -11.35 12.08 9.66
N LEU A 170 -10.43 12.58 8.82
CA LEU A 170 -10.77 13.03 7.47
C LEU A 170 -11.37 11.91 6.62
N LEU A 171 -10.74 10.73 6.62
CA LEU A 171 -11.22 9.57 5.86
C LEU A 171 -12.60 9.09 6.31
N LEU A 172 -12.89 9.14 7.61
CA LEU A 172 -14.18 8.77 8.17
C LEU A 172 -15.27 9.79 7.83
N ASN A 173 -14.94 11.08 7.87
CA ASN A 173 -15.86 12.18 7.51
C ASN A 173 -16.21 12.19 6.02
N LYS A 174 -15.30 11.73 5.16
CA LYS A 174 -15.54 11.54 3.72
C LYS A 174 -16.06 10.12 3.49
N SER A 175 -17.32 9.88 3.88
CA SER A 175 -17.94 8.54 3.91
C SER A 175 -17.97 7.80 2.57
N ASP A 176 -17.94 8.54 1.46
CA ASP A 176 -18.00 7.96 0.12
C ASP A 176 -16.61 7.74 -0.51
N ALA A 177 -15.55 8.24 0.14
CA ALA A 177 -14.19 8.16 -0.38
C ALA A 177 -13.68 6.72 -0.47
N GLU A 178 -13.58 6.18 -1.68
CA GLU A 178 -13.07 4.85 -1.97
C GLU A 178 -12.26 4.82 -3.26
N PHE A 179 -11.43 3.79 -3.43
CA PHE A 179 -10.76 3.51 -4.69
C PHE A 179 -11.75 2.90 -5.70
N SER A 180 -11.69 3.33 -6.96
CA SER A 180 -12.50 2.76 -8.04
C SER A 180 -11.69 1.80 -8.90
N ILE A 181 -12.27 0.64 -9.26
CA ILE A 181 -11.65 -0.32 -10.19
C ILE A 181 -11.62 0.23 -11.62
N LYS A 182 -12.62 1.05 -11.98
CA LYS A 182 -12.80 1.60 -13.33
C LYS A 182 -12.13 2.97 -13.41
N VAL A 183 -10.81 2.98 -13.33
CA VAL A 183 -10.00 4.21 -13.50
C VAL A 183 -8.98 4.03 -14.60
N PRO A 184 -8.63 5.12 -15.33
CA PRO A 184 -7.49 5.08 -16.23
C PRO A 184 -6.22 4.66 -15.47
N ARG A 185 -5.30 3.96 -16.15
CA ARG A 185 -3.99 3.59 -15.60
C ARG A 185 -3.36 4.79 -14.90
N GLY A 186 -2.86 4.61 -13.68
CA GLY A 186 -2.17 5.65 -12.91
C GLY A 186 -3.03 6.84 -12.46
N PHE A 187 -4.36 6.74 -12.48
CA PHE A 187 -5.26 7.74 -11.88
C PHE A 187 -5.91 7.23 -10.58
N GLN A 188 -5.47 6.09 -10.05
CA GLN A 188 -6.09 5.47 -8.88
C GLN A 188 -5.96 6.36 -7.64
N GLU A 189 -4.74 6.83 -7.39
CA GLU A 189 -4.34 7.73 -6.31
C GLU A 189 -5.02 9.08 -6.50
N THR A 190 -4.97 9.62 -7.72
CA THR A 190 -5.61 10.89 -8.08
C THR A 190 -7.11 10.88 -7.76
N ARG A 191 -7.86 9.88 -8.24
CA ARG A 191 -9.31 9.80 -7.99
C ARG A 191 -9.66 9.62 -6.53
N PHE A 192 -8.81 8.94 -5.77
CA PHE A 192 -9.03 8.78 -4.33
C PHE A 192 -8.78 10.09 -3.58
N LEU A 193 -7.66 10.77 -3.85
CA LEU A 193 -7.28 12.02 -3.18
C LEU A 193 -8.19 13.19 -3.53
N GLU A 194 -8.71 13.27 -4.77
CA GLU A 194 -9.69 14.28 -5.20
C GLU A 194 -10.99 14.26 -4.36
N GLN A 195 -11.31 13.13 -3.71
CA GLN A 195 -12.48 13.02 -2.82
C GLN A 195 -12.19 13.55 -1.40
N LEU A 196 -10.91 13.71 -1.05
CA LEU A 196 -10.45 14.01 0.30
C LEU A 196 -9.98 15.46 0.46
N VAL A 197 -9.13 15.94 -0.45
CA VAL A 197 -8.40 17.21 -0.35
C VAL A 197 -8.13 17.86 -1.70
N MET A 198 -7.87 19.15 -1.69
CA MET A 198 -7.20 19.88 -2.78
C MET A 198 -5.68 19.79 -2.64
N ARG A 199 -4.94 20.01 -3.73
CA ARG A 199 -3.47 19.93 -3.75
C ARG A 199 -2.81 20.91 -2.75
N GLU A 200 -3.41 22.08 -2.59
CA GLU A 200 -2.90 23.14 -1.71
C GLU A 200 -3.08 22.78 -0.22
N GLU A 201 -3.89 21.78 0.10
CA GLU A 201 -4.12 21.27 1.45
C GLU A 201 -3.18 20.12 1.83
N LEU A 202 -2.30 19.69 0.91
CA LEU A 202 -1.31 18.66 1.18
C LEU A 202 -0.22 19.16 2.12
N GLU A 203 0.27 18.27 2.97
CA GLU A 203 1.33 18.52 3.95
C GLU A 203 2.64 17.88 3.46
N PRO A 204 3.61 18.65 2.93
CA PRO A 204 4.90 18.10 2.53
C PRO A 204 5.69 17.61 3.74
N LYS A 205 6.11 16.34 3.69
CA LYS A 205 6.96 15.70 4.70
C LYS A 205 8.35 15.43 4.12
N ALA A 206 9.18 14.70 4.87
CA ALA A 206 10.51 14.26 4.46
C ALA A 206 11.40 15.44 4.05
N ASP A 207 11.50 16.42 4.95
CA ASP A 207 12.29 17.64 4.79
C ASP A 207 11.91 18.41 3.51
N LEU A 208 10.64 18.83 3.45
CA LEU A 208 10.01 19.48 2.29
C LEU A 208 10.22 18.70 0.98
N CYS A 209 10.04 17.39 1.06
CA CYS A 209 10.15 16.47 -0.07
C CYS A 209 11.54 16.44 -0.72
N THR A 210 12.59 16.50 0.11
CA THR A 210 13.99 16.35 -0.32
C THR A 210 14.62 15.01 0.09
N LYS A 211 13.99 14.27 1.01
CA LYS A 211 14.46 12.95 1.48
C LYS A 211 13.55 11.83 0.99
N VAL A 212 14.15 10.66 0.75
CA VAL A 212 13.44 9.43 0.37
C VAL A 212 13.40 8.50 1.56
N TYR A 213 12.20 8.11 1.97
CA TYR A 213 11.97 7.19 3.09
C TYR A 213 11.18 5.93 2.69
N VAL A 214 10.83 5.81 1.41
CA VAL A 214 10.11 4.66 0.84
C VAL A 214 10.56 4.39 -0.59
N TRP A 215 10.68 3.10 -0.93
CA TRP A 215 11.10 2.63 -2.24
C TRP A 215 10.05 1.67 -2.81
N HIS A 216 9.62 1.93 -4.04
CA HIS A 216 8.72 1.06 -4.80
C HIS A 216 9.49 -0.15 -5.38
N THR A 217 10.10 -0.94 -4.50
CA THR A 217 10.82 -2.16 -4.88
C THR A 217 9.86 -3.23 -5.39
N ARG A 218 10.38 -4.15 -6.20
CA ARG A 218 9.62 -5.30 -6.69
C ARG A 218 10.46 -6.56 -6.50
N THR A 219 9.84 -7.61 -5.98
CA THR A 219 10.48 -8.93 -5.95
C THR A 219 10.40 -9.57 -7.33
N GLU A 220 11.53 -10.06 -7.80
CA GLU A 220 11.61 -10.90 -9.00
C GLU A 220 10.83 -12.21 -8.82
N GLN A 221 10.42 -12.83 -9.93
CA GLN A 221 9.85 -14.17 -9.88
C GLN A 221 10.99 -15.19 -9.71
N PRO A 222 10.97 -16.09 -8.71
CA PRO A 222 11.96 -17.16 -8.60
C PRO A 222 11.92 -18.07 -9.84
N ASP A 223 13.10 -18.47 -10.32
CA ASP A 223 13.21 -19.52 -11.34
C ASP A 223 12.98 -20.88 -10.69
N LEU A 224 11.86 -21.53 -11.04
CA LEU A 224 11.42 -22.81 -10.48
C LEU A 224 11.45 -23.94 -11.51
N LYS A 225 12.26 -23.82 -12.58
CA LYS A 225 12.33 -24.86 -13.64
C LYS A 225 12.64 -26.25 -13.10
N ASP A 226 13.56 -26.37 -12.14
CA ASP A 226 13.92 -27.66 -11.55
C ASP A 226 12.80 -28.22 -10.67
N GLU A 227 12.08 -27.37 -9.94
CA GLU A 227 10.90 -27.78 -9.16
C GLU A 227 9.78 -28.28 -10.08
N GLU A 228 9.55 -27.62 -11.22
CA GLU A 228 8.62 -28.11 -12.25
C GLU A 228 9.07 -29.44 -12.88
N ARG A 229 10.39 -29.66 -13.03
CA ARG A 229 10.92 -30.96 -13.47
C ARG A 229 10.69 -32.05 -12.42
N LEU A 230 10.90 -31.75 -11.14
CA LEU A 230 10.68 -32.68 -10.03
C LEU A 230 9.20 -33.07 -9.92
N LYS A 231 8.28 -32.11 -10.06
CA LYS A 231 6.83 -32.37 -10.04
C LYS A 231 6.39 -33.39 -11.07
N ARG A 232 7.00 -33.39 -12.26
CA ARG A 232 6.69 -34.37 -13.34
C ARG A 232 7.07 -35.80 -13.00
N VAL A 233 8.04 -35.99 -12.09
CA VAL A 233 8.43 -37.31 -11.57
C VAL A 233 7.84 -37.60 -10.19
N GLY A 234 6.79 -36.86 -9.79
CA GLY A 234 6.09 -37.06 -8.53
C GLY A 234 6.86 -36.62 -7.28
N LYS A 235 7.93 -35.83 -7.44
CA LYS A 235 8.72 -35.27 -6.33
C LYS A 235 8.43 -33.78 -6.16
N ARG A 236 8.45 -33.28 -4.94
CA ARG A 236 8.40 -31.83 -4.66
C ARG A 236 9.38 -31.47 -3.57
N THR A 237 10.05 -30.33 -3.66
CA THR A 237 11.02 -29.93 -2.62
C THR A 237 10.35 -29.37 -1.36
N ASP A 238 9.06 -29.04 -1.43
CA ASP A 238 8.29 -28.40 -0.35
C ASP A 238 7.41 -29.38 0.45
N GLU A 239 7.63 -30.69 0.34
CA GLU A 239 6.83 -31.69 1.07
C GLU A 239 6.95 -31.52 2.59
N GLY A 240 5.85 -31.11 3.22
CA GLY A 240 5.80 -30.83 4.65
C GLY A 240 6.50 -29.53 5.08
N ILE A 241 6.98 -28.72 4.12
CA ILE A 241 7.71 -27.48 4.39
C ILE A 241 6.91 -26.30 3.84
N GLU A 242 6.50 -25.39 4.73
CA GLU A 242 5.94 -24.11 4.33
C GLU A 242 7.08 -23.16 3.91
N VAL A 243 7.02 -22.66 2.66
CA VAL A 243 8.00 -21.74 2.05
C VAL A 243 7.35 -20.40 1.75
#